data_AF-A0A944RQG5-F1
#
_entry.id   AF-A0A944RQG5-F1
#
_cell.length_a   1.000
_cell.length_b   1.000
_cell.length_c   1.000
_cell.angle_alpha   90.00
_cell.angle_beta   90.00
_cell.angle_gamma   90.00
#
_symmetry.space_group_name_H-M   'P 1'
#
loop_
_entity.id
_entity.type
_entity.pdbx_description
1 polymer ?
#
loop_
_entity_poly.entity_id
_entity_poly.type
_entity_poly.pdbx_seq_one_letter_code
_entity_poly.pdbx_strand_id
1 'polypeptide(L)'
;MKIVKYLSKVDSEKCNGDKHCEKYCPSGAIKVVEKKAVVDEDRCVACGKCYEACGEGAVQLIERTEPITIFTDPDTVDQLEIQQLCEKAGVMPDISICPCTKTTPKEIAAAIIKGAKSPEDIVLMTGTGAGCGVYCIAIVFRMFAAADIIIEDDPRWHNMTLMADDVPESIKSEHPVYRFGELF
;
A
#
# COMPACT_ATOMS: atom_id res chain seq x y z
N MET A 1 -6.99 7.34 -7.77
CA MET A 1 -6.46 7.11 -9.14
C MET A 1 -5.05 7.70 -9.29
N LYS A 2 -4.07 6.90 -9.71
CA LYS A 2 -2.67 7.32 -9.95
C LYS A 2 -2.32 7.15 -11.43
N ILE A 3 -1.83 8.21 -12.07
CA ILE A 3 -1.28 8.14 -13.43
C ILE A 3 0.24 8.00 -13.33
N VAL A 4 0.79 6.94 -13.89
CA VAL A 4 2.22 6.61 -13.86
C VAL A 4 2.83 7.00 -15.20
N LYS A 5 3.52 8.14 -15.23
CA LYS A 5 4.18 8.68 -16.44
C LYS A 5 5.65 8.29 -16.56
N TYR A 6 6.23 7.74 -15.49
CA TYR A 6 7.65 7.41 -15.42
C TYR A 6 7.84 5.91 -15.16
N LEU A 7 9.05 5.41 -15.38
CA LEU A 7 9.50 4.08 -14.99
C LEU A 7 10.93 4.16 -14.47
N SER A 8 11.28 3.24 -13.57
CA SER A 8 12.66 3.12 -13.08
C SER A 8 13.50 2.32 -14.06
N LYS A 9 14.62 2.88 -14.50
CA LYS A 9 15.60 2.20 -15.33
C LYS A 9 16.92 2.05 -14.58
N VAL A 10 17.57 0.89 -14.73
CA VAL A 10 18.84 0.58 -14.08
C VAL A 10 19.98 0.69 -15.07
N ASP A 11 21.03 1.41 -14.69
CA ASP A 11 22.34 1.40 -15.30
C ASP A 11 23.14 0.21 -14.75
N SER A 12 23.33 -0.80 -15.61
CA SER A 12 24.02 -2.04 -15.24
C SER A 12 25.50 -1.84 -14.94
N GLU A 13 26.15 -0.80 -15.47
CA GLU A 13 27.58 -0.56 -15.23
C GLU A 13 27.81 -0.03 -13.82
N LYS A 14 26.91 0.83 -13.32
CA LYS A 14 26.97 1.39 -11.97
C LYS A 14 26.39 0.47 -10.89
N CYS A 15 25.45 -0.41 -11.26
CA CYS A 15 24.78 -1.28 -10.30
C CYS A 15 25.78 -2.27 -9.65
N ASN A 16 25.91 -2.22 -8.33
CA ASN A 16 26.77 -3.12 -7.55
C ASN A 16 26.02 -4.36 -6.98
N GLY A 17 24.68 -4.40 -7.09
CA GLY A 17 23.84 -5.51 -6.64
C GLY A 17 23.56 -5.56 -5.13
N ASP A 18 23.65 -4.43 -4.41
CA ASP A 18 23.46 -4.32 -2.96
C ASP A 18 22.04 -4.61 -2.42
N LYS A 19 21.05 -4.72 -3.33
CA LYS A 19 19.64 -5.05 -3.06
C LYS A 19 18.83 -4.01 -2.27
N HIS A 20 19.34 -2.80 -2.03
CA HIS A 20 18.55 -1.77 -1.35
C HIS A 20 17.30 -1.40 -2.14
N CYS A 21 17.44 -1.25 -3.46
CA CYS A 21 16.31 -0.98 -4.36
C CYS A 21 15.20 -2.03 -4.28
N GLU A 22 15.56 -3.32 -4.20
CA GLU A 22 14.61 -4.43 -4.03
C GLU A 22 13.92 -4.36 -2.67
N LYS A 23 14.70 -4.13 -1.61
CA LYS A 23 14.18 -4.03 -0.23
C LYS A 23 13.15 -2.92 -0.08
N TYR A 24 13.27 -1.78 -0.75
CA TYR A 24 12.35 -0.65 -0.59
C TYR A 24 11.23 -0.59 -1.63
N CYS A 25 11.14 -1.56 -2.55
CA CYS A 25 10.13 -1.55 -3.60
C CYS A 25 8.76 -2.03 -3.08
N PRO A 26 7.74 -1.13 -3.03
CA PRO A 26 6.43 -1.49 -2.49
C PRO A 26 5.60 -2.33 -3.46
N SER A 27 5.86 -2.26 -4.76
CA SER A 27 5.17 -3.07 -5.78
C SER A 27 5.95 -4.33 -6.18
N GLY A 28 7.12 -4.58 -5.57
CA GLY A 28 7.99 -5.68 -5.96
C GLY A 28 8.51 -5.61 -7.39
N ALA A 29 8.46 -4.44 -8.04
CA ALA A 29 8.80 -4.24 -9.44
C ALA A 29 10.30 -4.25 -9.76
N ILE A 30 11.18 -4.34 -8.77
CA ILE A 30 12.63 -4.40 -9.01
C ILE A 30 13.23 -5.56 -8.20
N LYS A 31 14.04 -6.39 -8.86
CA LYS A 31 14.69 -7.58 -8.30
C LYS A 31 16.16 -7.62 -8.67
N VAL A 32 17.02 -8.10 -7.78
CA VAL A 32 18.44 -8.30 -8.09
C VAL A 32 18.67 -9.74 -8.55
N VAL A 33 18.94 -9.91 -9.84
CA VAL A 33 19.25 -11.18 -10.50
C VAL A 33 20.72 -11.13 -10.93
N GLU A 34 21.50 -12.16 -10.61
CA GLU A 34 22.93 -12.23 -11.00
C GLU A 34 23.74 -10.96 -10.65
N LYS A 35 23.49 -10.40 -9.45
CA LYS A 35 24.12 -9.15 -8.94
C LYS A 35 23.75 -7.87 -9.70
N LYS A 36 22.71 -7.88 -10.53
CA LYS A 36 22.19 -6.68 -11.20
C LYS A 36 20.71 -6.51 -10.94
N ALA A 37 20.30 -5.28 -10.68
CA ALA A 37 18.89 -4.95 -10.52
C ALA A 37 18.20 -4.94 -11.89
N VAL A 38 17.04 -5.59 -11.96
CA VAL A 38 16.17 -5.68 -13.15
C VAL A 38 14.79 -5.18 -12.74
N VAL A 39 14.22 -4.31 -13.57
CA VAL A 39 12.89 -3.72 -13.32
C VAL A 39 11.86 -4.41 -14.20
N ASP A 40 10.78 -4.85 -13.57
CA ASP A 40 9.52 -5.20 -14.23
C ASP A 40 8.76 -3.90 -14.52
N GLU A 41 8.69 -3.54 -15.79
CA GLU A 41 8.07 -2.30 -16.24
C GLU A 41 6.55 -2.31 -16.04
N ASP A 42 5.88 -3.45 -16.05
CA ASP A 42 4.43 -3.53 -15.88
C ASP A 42 4.04 -3.30 -14.41
N ARG A 43 4.88 -3.74 -13.49
CA ARG A 43 4.67 -3.56 -12.04
C ARG A 43 5.21 -2.24 -11.49
N CYS A 44 6.01 -1.50 -12.26
CA CYS A 44 6.67 -0.29 -11.78
C CYS A 44 5.69 0.87 -11.61
N VAL A 45 5.32 1.18 -10.37
CA VAL A 45 4.38 2.27 -10.06
C VAL A 45 5.05 3.66 -9.98
N ALA A 46 6.31 3.79 -10.40
CA ALA A 46 7.15 4.99 -10.31
C ALA A 46 7.09 5.68 -8.94
N CYS A 47 7.30 4.93 -7.85
CA CYS A 47 7.29 5.49 -6.50
C CYS A 47 8.58 6.24 -6.13
N GLY A 48 9.67 6.07 -6.89
CA GLY A 48 10.95 6.73 -6.63
C GLY A 48 11.79 6.11 -5.49
N LYS A 49 11.25 5.22 -4.66
CA LYS A 49 11.98 4.66 -3.50
C LYS A 49 13.27 3.93 -3.86
N CYS A 50 13.31 3.23 -5.00
CA CYS A 50 14.52 2.58 -5.49
C CYS A 50 15.58 3.57 -5.99
N TYR A 51 15.16 4.72 -6.52
CA TYR A 51 16.05 5.82 -6.88
C TYR A 51 16.69 6.44 -5.64
N GLU A 52 15.87 6.75 -4.63
CA GLU A 52 16.35 7.32 -3.35
C GLU A 52 17.26 6.36 -2.58
N ALA A 53 16.97 5.06 -2.60
CA ALA A 53 17.75 4.06 -1.88
C ALA A 53 19.09 3.69 -2.56
N CYS A 54 19.30 4.08 -3.83
CA CYS A 54 20.49 3.66 -4.57
C CYS A 54 21.67 4.61 -4.32
N GLY A 55 22.60 4.20 -3.44
CA GLY A 55 23.81 4.98 -3.16
C GLY A 55 24.76 5.16 -4.36
N GLU A 56 24.73 4.24 -5.32
CA GLU A 56 25.56 4.29 -6.54
C GLU A 56 24.99 5.19 -7.64
N GLY A 57 23.75 5.68 -7.48
CA GLY A 57 23.05 6.44 -8.53
C GLY A 57 22.77 5.62 -9.80
N ALA A 58 22.70 4.29 -9.69
CA ALA A 58 22.47 3.37 -10.79
C ALA A 58 21.00 3.33 -11.26
N VAL A 59 20.07 3.84 -10.47
CA VAL A 59 18.64 3.90 -10.83
C VAL A 59 18.30 5.29 -11.34
N GLN A 60 17.51 5.39 -12.40
CA GLN A 60 17.00 6.65 -12.96
C GLN A 60 15.50 6.56 -13.21
N LEU A 61 14.77 7.66 -13.11
CA LEU A 61 13.37 7.76 -13.55
C LEU A 61 13.34 8.31 -14.96
N ILE A 62 12.86 7.51 -15.91
CA ILE A 62 12.67 7.91 -17.30
C ILE A 62 11.17 7.96 -17.63
N GLU A 63 10.79 8.72 -18.65
CA GLU A 63 9.40 8.76 -19.10
C GLU A 63 8.99 7.42 -19.73
N ARG A 64 7.75 7.01 -19.46
CA ARG A 64 7.11 5.90 -20.16
C ARG A 64 6.66 6.37 -21.53
N THR A 65 6.82 5.50 -22.52
CA THR A 65 6.20 5.69 -23.84
C THR A 65 4.67 5.72 -23.72
N GLU A 66 4.12 4.84 -22.88
CA GLU A 66 2.67 4.75 -22.63
C GLU A 66 2.41 4.85 -21.12
N PRO A 67 1.78 5.95 -20.64
CA PRO A 67 1.41 6.08 -19.24
C PRO A 67 0.35 5.05 -18.83
N ILE A 68 0.52 4.44 -17.65
CA ILE A 68 -0.46 3.51 -17.07
C ILE A 68 -1.28 4.21 -15.99
N THR A 69 -2.54 3.81 -15.85
CA THR A 69 -3.42 4.30 -14.79
C THR A 69 -3.69 3.19 -13.79
N ILE A 70 -3.38 3.45 -12.53
CA ILE A 70 -3.63 2.55 -11.41
C ILE A 70 -4.84 3.08 -10.65
N PHE A 71 -5.91 2.30 -10.66
CA PHE A 71 -7.15 2.62 -9.97
C PHE A 71 -8.01 1.37 -9.87
N THR A 72 -8.65 1.20 -8.73
CA THR A 72 -9.72 0.23 -8.57
C THR A 72 -11.02 0.99 -8.45
N ASP A 73 -11.90 0.81 -9.43
CA ASP A 73 -13.24 1.40 -9.39
C ASP A 73 -14.11 0.66 -8.36
N PRO A 74 -14.51 1.32 -7.25
CA PRO A 74 -15.38 0.71 -6.26
C PRO A 74 -16.82 0.53 -6.74
N ASP A 75 -17.27 1.28 -7.75
CA ASP A 75 -18.66 1.22 -8.24
C ASP A 75 -18.94 -0.06 -9.05
N THR A 76 -17.88 -0.79 -9.39
CA THR A 76 -17.93 -2.09 -10.09
C THR A 76 -18.04 -3.29 -9.15
N VAL A 77 -18.13 -3.05 -7.85
CA VAL A 77 -18.26 -4.08 -6.79
C VAL A 77 -19.57 -3.87 -6.04
N ASP A 78 -20.09 -4.92 -5.42
CA ASP A 78 -21.28 -4.81 -4.58
C ASP A 78 -21.03 -3.84 -3.40
N GLN A 79 -21.88 -2.82 -3.28
CA GLN A 79 -21.70 -1.76 -2.30
C GLN A 79 -21.96 -2.24 -0.86
N LEU A 80 -22.80 -3.27 -0.68
CA LEU A 80 -23.04 -3.88 0.63
C LEU A 80 -21.79 -4.64 1.09
N GLU A 81 -21.10 -5.36 0.20
CA GLU A 81 -19.84 -6.02 0.54
C GLU A 81 -18.75 -5.02 0.94
N ILE A 82 -18.65 -3.90 0.21
CA ILE A 82 -17.73 -2.80 0.57
C ILE A 82 -18.06 -2.26 1.96
N GLN A 83 -19.34 -1.96 2.21
CA GLN A 83 -19.77 -1.39 3.48
C GLN A 83 -19.48 -2.34 4.65
N GLN A 84 -19.84 -3.62 4.52
CA GLN A 84 -19.58 -4.63 5.55
C GLN A 84 -18.09 -4.76 5.88
N LEU A 85 -17.22 -4.76 4.86
CA LEU A 85 -15.78 -4.83 5.07
C LEU A 85 -15.24 -3.57 5.77
N CYS A 86 -15.71 -2.39 5.38
CA CYS A 86 -15.30 -1.13 5.99
C CYS A 86 -15.77 -1.02 7.46
N GLU A 87 -17.00 -1.44 7.76
CA GLU A 87 -17.54 -1.52 9.11
C GLU A 87 -16.77 -2.51 9.98
N LYS A 88 -16.49 -3.73 9.46
CA LYS A 88 -15.67 -4.72 10.17
C LYS A 88 -14.25 -4.21 10.42
N ALA A 89 -13.72 -3.39 9.51
CA ALA A 89 -12.44 -2.71 9.67
C ALA A 89 -12.51 -1.43 10.53
N GLY A 90 -13.68 -0.98 10.99
CA GLY A 90 -13.83 0.24 11.78
C GLY A 90 -13.40 1.52 11.04
N VAL A 91 -13.61 1.58 9.71
CA VAL A 91 -13.22 2.72 8.88
C VAL A 91 -14.38 3.24 8.04
N MET A 92 -14.53 4.56 7.97
CA MET A 92 -15.57 5.22 7.17
C MET A 92 -15.23 5.15 5.67
N PRO A 93 -16.10 4.64 4.77
CA PRO A 93 -15.76 4.34 3.36
C PRO A 93 -15.21 5.50 2.50
N ASP A 94 -15.62 6.74 2.77
CA ASP A 94 -15.33 7.90 1.91
C ASP A 94 -14.20 8.80 2.40
N ILE A 95 -13.57 8.49 3.54
CA ILE A 95 -12.45 9.29 4.04
C ILE A 95 -11.20 9.03 3.18
N SER A 96 -10.28 9.99 3.16
CA SER A 96 -8.99 9.80 2.51
C SER A 96 -8.04 9.00 3.41
N ILE A 97 -7.72 7.76 3.01
CA ILE A 97 -6.68 6.94 3.68
C ILE A 97 -5.29 7.25 3.13
N CYS A 98 -5.19 7.49 1.82
CA CYS A 98 -3.92 7.82 1.18
C CYS A 98 -3.97 9.23 0.57
N PRO A 99 -3.50 10.27 1.30
CA PRO A 99 -3.48 11.63 0.77
C PRO A 99 -2.67 11.78 -0.53
N CYS A 100 -1.65 10.94 -0.73
CA CYS A 100 -0.79 10.97 -1.91
C CYS A 100 -1.52 10.55 -3.19
N THR A 101 -2.44 9.58 -3.11
CA THR A 101 -3.18 9.04 -4.26
C THR A 101 -4.67 9.37 -4.23
N LYS A 102 -5.11 10.04 -3.15
CA LYS A 102 -6.50 10.31 -2.77
C LYS A 102 -7.33 9.02 -2.68
N THR A 103 -6.70 7.93 -2.28
CA THR A 103 -7.38 6.63 -2.18
C THR A 103 -8.22 6.57 -0.90
N THR A 104 -9.44 6.11 -1.08
CA THR A 104 -10.46 5.90 -0.04
C THR A 104 -10.51 4.44 0.42
N PRO A 105 -11.07 4.13 1.61
CA PRO A 105 -11.26 2.74 2.02
C PRO A 105 -12.14 1.95 1.07
N LYS A 106 -13.18 2.55 0.45
CA LYS A 106 -13.98 1.83 -0.55
C LYS A 106 -13.15 1.30 -1.73
N GLU A 107 -12.15 2.06 -2.20
CA GLU A 107 -11.24 1.61 -3.26
C GLU A 107 -10.37 0.42 -2.80
N ILE A 108 -9.91 0.44 -1.55
CA ILE A 108 -9.12 -0.65 -0.95
C ILE A 108 -10.00 -1.88 -0.72
N ALA A 109 -11.20 -1.71 -0.19
CA ALA A 109 -12.19 -2.77 -0.01
C ALA A 109 -12.53 -3.44 -1.34
N ALA A 110 -12.82 -2.65 -2.37
CA ALA A 110 -13.05 -3.14 -3.72
C ALA A 110 -11.85 -3.92 -4.27
N ALA A 111 -10.61 -3.49 -3.99
CA ALA A 111 -9.42 -4.22 -4.40
C ALA A 111 -9.29 -5.57 -3.68
N ILE A 112 -9.56 -5.63 -2.38
CA ILE A 112 -9.59 -6.87 -1.59
C ILE A 112 -10.66 -7.83 -2.12
N ILE A 113 -11.88 -7.35 -2.36
CA ILE A 113 -12.97 -8.15 -2.91
C ILE A 113 -12.61 -8.69 -4.31
N LYS A 114 -11.93 -7.89 -5.13
CA LYS A 114 -11.39 -8.32 -6.44
C LYS A 114 -10.18 -9.27 -6.35
N GLY A 115 -9.71 -9.60 -5.14
CA GLY A 115 -8.71 -10.62 -4.91
C GLY A 115 -7.33 -10.14 -4.46
N ALA A 116 -7.17 -8.88 -4.04
CA ALA A 116 -5.93 -8.43 -3.43
C ALA A 116 -5.67 -9.19 -2.12
N LYS A 117 -4.49 -9.82 -2.00
CA LYS A 117 -4.12 -10.64 -0.83
C LYS A 117 -2.81 -10.19 -0.17
N SER A 118 -2.18 -9.16 -0.69
CA SER A 118 -0.92 -8.63 -0.19
C SER A 118 -0.85 -7.10 -0.28
N PRO A 119 -0.02 -6.44 0.53
CA PRO A 119 0.25 -5.01 0.37
C PRO A 119 0.73 -4.64 -1.05
N GLU A 120 1.48 -5.54 -1.71
CA GLU A 120 1.90 -5.35 -3.10
C GLU A 120 0.72 -5.28 -4.06
N ASP A 121 -0.30 -6.14 -3.89
CA ASP A 121 -1.52 -6.10 -4.71
C ASP A 121 -2.24 -4.77 -4.52
N ILE A 122 -2.36 -4.29 -3.28
CA ILE A 122 -2.99 -3.00 -2.99
C ILE A 122 -2.23 -1.85 -3.66
N VAL A 123 -0.90 -1.88 -3.66
CA VAL A 123 -0.07 -0.91 -4.38
C VAL A 123 -0.35 -0.96 -5.88
N LEU A 124 -0.40 -2.15 -6.47
CA LEU A 124 -0.60 -2.36 -7.91
C LEU A 124 -2.02 -2.02 -8.37
N MET A 125 -3.02 -2.22 -7.51
CA MET A 125 -4.43 -2.02 -7.84
C MET A 125 -4.94 -0.62 -7.52
N THR A 126 -4.39 0.05 -6.50
CA THR A 126 -4.90 1.35 -6.01
C THR A 126 -3.84 2.46 -5.98
N GLY A 127 -2.56 2.11 -6.02
CA GLY A 127 -1.44 3.04 -5.83
C GLY A 127 -1.12 3.33 -4.36
N THR A 128 -1.95 2.86 -3.43
CA THR A 128 -1.76 3.04 -1.98
C THR A 128 -0.46 2.38 -1.53
N GLY A 129 0.40 3.11 -0.80
CA GLY A 129 1.74 2.62 -0.40
C GLY A 129 2.87 2.98 -1.37
N ALA A 130 2.55 3.47 -2.58
CA ALA A 130 3.54 3.96 -3.54
C ALA A 130 4.01 5.41 -3.29
N GLY A 131 3.52 6.07 -2.24
CA GLY A 131 3.90 7.43 -1.84
C GLY A 131 4.69 7.43 -0.54
N CYS A 132 4.29 8.29 0.42
CA CYS A 132 4.95 8.42 1.73
C CYS A 132 4.97 7.12 2.55
N GLY A 133 3.96 6.24 2.39
CA GLY A 133 3.85 5.00 3.15
C GLY A 133 3.50 5.16 4.64
N VAL A 134 3.27 6.39 5.14
CA VAL A 134 3.11 6.64 6.58
C VAL A 134 1.65 6.59 7.07
N TYR A 135 0.69 7.00 6.24
CA TYR A 135 -0.72 7.09 6.66
C TYR A 135 -1.53 5.85 6.31
N CYS A 136 -1.32 5.33 5.10
CA CYS A 136 -2.24 4.36 4.53
C CYS A 136 -1.97 2.91 4.97
N ILE A 137 -0.72 2.56 5.27
CA ILE A 137 -0.33 1.15 5.39
C ILE A 137 -0.98 0.48 6.60
N ALA A 138 -1.04 1.16 7.75
CA ALA A 138 -1.69 0.63 8.94
C ALA A 138 -3.18 0.33 8.71
N ILE A 139 -3.87 1.20 7.97
CA ILE A 139 -5.29 1.00 7.64
C ILE A 139 -5.46 -0.16 6.65
N VAL A 140 -4.59 -0.27 5.65
CA VAL A 140 -4.59 -1.42 4.72
C VAL A 140 -4.47 -2.75 5.49
N PHE A 141 -3.57 -2.81 6.48
CA PHE A 141 -3.43 -4.00 7.34
C PHE A 141 -4.67 -4.27 8.19
N ARG A 142 -5.33 -3.23 8.72
CA ARG A 142 -6.61 -3.37 9.43
C ARG A 142 -7.71 -3.93 8.51
N MET A 143 -7.76 -3.47 7.26
CA MET A 143 -8.71 -3.97 6.27
C MET A 143 -8.41 -5.41 5.86
N PHE A 144 -7.14 -5.81 5.77
CA PHE A 144 -6.78 -7.22 5.58
C PHE A 144 -7.21 -8.09 6.75
N ALA A 145 -6.97 -7.65 7.98
CA ALA A 145 -7.44 -8.35 9.17
C ALA A 145 -8.97 -8.50 9.19
N ALA A 146 -9.70 -7.45 8.80
CA ALA A 146 -11.15 -7.50 8.64
C ALA A 146 -11.60 -8.45 7.52
N ALA A 147 -10.80 -8.62 6.47
CA ALA A 147 -11.05 -9.61 5.41
C ALA A 147 -10.56 -11.02 5.76
N ASP A 148 -10.10 -11.26 6.99
CA ASP A 148 -9.49 -12.52 7.45
C ASP A 148 -8.26 -12.93 6.60
N ILE A 149 -7.55 -11.94 6.04
CA ILE A 149 -6.32 -12.11 5.28
C ILE A 149 -5.12 -11.88 6.22
N ILE A 150 -4.32 -12.92 6.39
CA ILE A 150 -3.09 -12.87 7.20
C ILE A 150 -1.94 -12.43 6.31
N ILE A 151 -1.29 -11.33 6.67
CA ILE A 151 -0.08 -10.83 6.01
C ILE A 151 1.13 -11.30 6.79
N GLU A 152 2.05 -11.98 6.11
CA GLU A 152 3.33 -12.39 6.70
C GLU A 152 4.18 -11.16 7.06
N ASP A 153 5.02 -11.32 8.09
CA ASP A 153 5.91 -10.24 8.50
C ASP A 153 6.94 -9.95 7.39
N ASP A 154 6.98 -8.70 6.96
CA ASP A 154 7.86 -8.23 5.90
C ASP A 154 8.39 -6.85 6.28
N PRO A 155 9.72 -6.66 6.34
CA PRO A 155 10.33 -5.41 6.81
C PRO A 155 10.03 -4.20 5.93
N ARG A 156 9.38 -4.37 4.77
CA ARG A 156 8.88 -3.29 3.92
C ARG A 156 7.69 -2.55 4.52
N TRP A 157 6.96 -3.20 5.39
CA TRP A 157 5.67 -2.72 5.88
C TRP A 157 5.70 -2.55 7.39
N HIS A 158 5.06 -1.48 7.86
CA HIS A 158 4.76 -1.35 9.27
C HIS A 158 3.46 -2.12 9.54
N ASN A 159 3.47 -2.93 10.58
CA ASN A 159 2.31 -3.72 10.99
C ASN A 159 1.14 -2.83 11.45
N MET A 160 -0.01 -3.43 11.72
CA MET A 160 -1.24 -2.76 12.12
C MET A 160 -1.03 -1.82 13.32
N THR A 161 -1.51 -0.58 13.19
CA THR A 161 -1.60 0.37 14.31
C THR A 161 -2.85 0.10 15.13
N LEU A 162 -2.69 0.01 16.45
CA LEU A 162 -3.80 -0.13 17.39
C LEU A 162 -4.68 1.12 17.38
N MET A 163 -5.99 0.92 17.31
CA MET A 163 -7.02 1.95 17.42
C MET A 163 -7.75 1.88 18.77
N ALA A 164 -8.55 2.91 19.07
CA ALA A 164 -9.41 2.95 20.24
C ALA A 164 -10.29 1.70 20.37
N ASP A 165 -10.77 1.17 19.25
CA ASP A 165 -11.61 -0.02 19.20
C ASP A 165 -10.88 -1.29 19.66
N ASP A 166 -9.56 -1.35 19.45
CA ASP A 166 -8.73 -2.52 19.77
C ASP A 166 -8.38 -2.60 21.27
N VAL A 167 -8.69 -1.55 22.04
CA VAL A 167 -8.51 -1.55 23.49
C VAL A 167 -9.51 -2.56 24.11
N PRO A 168 -9.06 -3.49 24.98
CA PRO A 168 -9.95 -4.46 25.60
C PRO A 168 -11.07 -3.79 26.41
N GLU A 169 -12.27 -4.37 26.39
CA GLU A 169 -13.45 -3.80 27.06
C GLU A 169 -13.26 -3.64 28.58
N SER A 170 -12.45 -4.51 29.20
CA SER A 170 -12.07 -4.39 30.61
C SER A 170 -11.34 -3.07 30.87
N ILE A 171 -10.39 -2.70 30.00
CA ILE A 171 -9.61 -1.47 30.13
C ILE A 171 -10.49 -0.25 29.80
N LYS A 172 -11.38 -0.36 28.80
CA LYS A 172 -12.34 0.70 28.48
C LYS A 172 -13.25 1.01 29.68
N SER A 173 -13.73 -0.03 30.37
CA SER A 173 -14.60 0.09 31.54
C SER A 173 -13.88 0.66 32.76
N GLU A 174 -12.60 0.34 32.96
CA GLU A 174 -11.78 0.88 34.05
C GLU A 174 -11.42 2.37 33.85
N HIS A 175 -11.43 2.86 32.61
CA HIS A 175 -11.06 4.22 32.26
C HIS A 175 -12.14 4.98 31.47
N PRO A 176 -13.32 5.25 32.08
CA PRO A 176 -14.46 5.88 31.40
C PRO A 176 -14.19 7.33 30.94
N VAL A 177 -13.17 7.99 31.49
CA VAL A 177 -12.79 9.37 31.11
C VAL A 177 -12.43 9.51 29.63
N TYR A 178 -11.94 8.43 29.01
CA TYR A 178 -11.54 8.43 27.60
C TYR A 178 -12.69 8.19 26.62
N ARG A 179 -13.90 7.88 27.12
CA ARG A 179 -15.14 7.81 26.33
C ARG A 179 -15.00 6.99 25.03
N PHE A 180 -14.37 5.82 25.11
CA PHE A 180 -14.09 4.95 23.96
C PHE A 180 -15.34 4.60 23.13
N GLY A 181 -16.53 4.53 23.76
CA GLY A 181 -17.81 4.23 23.10
C GLY A 181 -18.56 5.44 22.50
N GLU A 182 -18.04 6.66 22.63
CA GLU A 182 -18.67 7.88 22.05
C GLU A 182 -18.02 8.31 20.71
N LEU A 183 -17.11 7.50 20.15
CA LEU A 183 -16.28 7.89 19.01
C LEU A 183 -16.97 7.80 17.63
N PHE A 184 -18.24 7.37 17.54
CA PHE A 184 -19.03 7.38 16.31
C PHE A 184 -20.52 7.62 16.60
#